data_AF-A0A961MGQ1-F1
#
_entry.id   AF-A0A961MGQ1-F1
#
_cell.length_a   1.000
_cell.length_b   1.000
_cell.length_c   1.000
_cell.angle_alpha   90.00
_cell.angle_beta   90.00
_cell.angle_gamma   90.00
#
_symmetry.space_group_name_H-M   'P 1'
#
loop_
_entity.id
_entity.type
_entity.pdbx_description
1 polymer ?
#
loop_
_entity_poly.entity_id
_entity_poly.type
_entity_poly.pdbx_seq_one_letter_code
_entity_poly.pdbx_strand_id
1 'polypeptide(L)'
;AAALQALLSTPSLRLYRTTDTIGAELGGALKNVIAIAAGVVIGAGLGDSARAALMTRGFAEMNRLAIALGAQPDTLAGLSGLGDLVLTCTSMQSRNFRFGHALGAGEAFDTATTVEGAATSKAVAAMAARRGLDLPVAQMVAALVDRRITIAEAVQALLSRPLKQE
;
A
#
# COMPACT_ATOMS: atom_id res chain seq x y z
N ALA A 1 23.96 -6.97 11.94
CA ALA A 1 23.14 -7.61 10.87
C ALA A 1 23.40 -9.12 10.73
N ALA A 2 24.63 -9.57 10.49
CA ALA A 2 24.94 -11.01 10.32
C ALA A 2 24.59 -11.87 11.56
N ALA A 3 25.00 -11.41 12.74
CA ALA A 3 24.69 -12.08 14.00
C ALA A 3 23.17 -12.23 14.24
N LEU A 4 22.38 -11.19 13.91
CA LEU A 4 20.91 -11.23 14.03
C LEU A 4 20.29 -12.22 13.04
N GLN A 5 20.78 -12.27 11.80
CA GLN A 5 20.29 -13.25 10.82
C GLN A 5 20.50 -14.69 11.33
N ALA A 6 21.70 -15.00 11.83
CA ALA A 6 22.00 -16.32 12.36
C ALA A 6 21.17 -16.67 13.60
N LEU A 7 21.01 -15.71 14.53
CA LEU A 7 20.28 -15.91 15.77
C LEU A 7 18.77 -16.10 15.58
N LEU A 8 18.19 -15.42 14.60
CA LEU A 8 16.73 -15.41 14.38
C LEU A 8 16.27 -16.39 13.29
N SER A 9 17.19 -16.94 12.48
CA SER A 9 16.81 -17.90 11.44
C SER A 9 16.53 -19.28 12.04
N THR A 10 15.44 -19.90 11.61
CA THR A 10 15.05 -21.27 11.95
C THR A 10 14.72 -22.03 10.67
N PRO A 11 14.48 -23.36 10.71
CA PRO A 11 14.01 -24.11 9.54
C PRO A 11 12.72 -23.55 8.93
N SER A 12 11.85 -22.93 9.75
CA SER A 12 10.57 -22.33 9.31
C SER A 12 10.65 -20.81 9.07
N LEU A 13 11.68 -20.13 9.58
CA LEU A 13 11.88 -18.68 9.44
C LEU A 13 13.23 -18.42 8.77
N ARG A 14 13.22 -18.21 7.45
CA ARG A 14 14.43 -17.90 6.68
C ARG A 14 14.55 -16.40 6.48
N LEU A 15 15.60 -15.80 7.05
CA LEU A 15 15.85 -14.36 6.95
C LEU A 15 16.84 -14.05 5.83
N TYR A 16 16.48 -13.09 4.98
CA TYR A 16 17.33 -12.54 3.94
C TYR A 16 17.75 -11.13 4.32
N ARG A 17 19.05 -10.84 4.19
CA ARG A 17 19.59 -9.54 4.55
C ARG A 17 19.57 -8.61 3.34
N THR A 18 19.26 -7.35 3.59
CA THR A 18 19.47 -6.25 2.65
C THR A 18 20.30 -5.17 3.34
N THR A 19 21.09 -4.42 2.56
CA THR A 19 21.74 -3.18 2.99
C THR A 19 20.90 -1.95 2.66
N ASP A 20 19.87 -2.10 1.82
CA ASP A 20 18.92 -1.05 1.49
C ASP A 20 17.81 -1.01 2.53
N THR A 21 18.12 -0.39 3.67
CA THR A 21 17.17 -0.21 4.77
C THR A 21 16.05 0.74 4.40
N ILE A 22 16.32 1.76 3.58
CA ILE A 22 15.33 2.71 3.09
C ILE A 22 14.26 1.97 2.26
N GLY A 23 14.67 1.13 1.32
CA GLY A 23 13.75 0.30 0.54
C GLY A 23 12.92 -0.64 1.40
N ALA A 24 13.52 -1.28 2.41
CA ALA A 24 12.81 -2.16 3.31
C ALA A 24 11.75 -1.42 4.16
N GLU A 25 12.10 -0.26 4.71
CA GLU A 25 11.19 0.59 5.49
C GLU A 25 10.02 1.11 4.65
N LEU A 26 10.31 1.59 3.44
CA LEU A 26 9.29 2.08 2.52
C LEU A 26 8.40 0.95 2.00
N GLY A 27 8.95 -0.22 1.68
CA GLY A 27 8.17 -1.39 1.30
C GLY A 27 7.12 -1.75 2.38
N GLY A 28 7.56 -1.85 3.64
CA GLY A 28 6.70 -2.17 4.77
C GLY A 28 5.68 -1.10 5.12
N ALA A 29 6.02 0.19 4.96
CA ALA A 29 5.10 1.29 5.25
C ALA A 29 4.06 1.48 4.13
N LEU A 30 4.50 1.52 2.87
CA LEU A 30 3.65 1.90 1.75
C LEU A 30 2.65 0.81 1.36
N LYS A 31 2.98 -0.48 1.57
CA LYS A 31 2.05 -1.58 1.31
C LYS A 31 0.71 -1.41 2.04
N ASN A 32 0.72 -0.81 3.24
CA ASN A 32 -0.47 -0.65 4.07
C ASN A 32 -1.44 0.35 3.43
N VAL A 33 -0.92 1.38 2.75
CA VAL A 33 -1.73 2.34 1.99
C VAL A 33 -2.41 1.62 0.81
N ILE A 34 -1.65 0.81 0.08
CA ILE A 34 -2.19 0.06 -1.06
C ILE A 34 -3.19 -1.02 -0.60
N ALA A 35 -2.98 -1.61 0.57
CA ALA A 35 -3.91 -2.56 1.17
C ALA A 35 -5.26 -1.92 1.52
N ILE A 36 -5.28 -0.67 1.99
CA ILE A 36 -6.54 0.08 2.18
C ILE A 36 -7.24 0.27 0.84
N ALA A 37 -6.51 0.72 -0.19
CA ALA A 37 -7.10 0.88 -1.52
C ALA A 37 -7.66 -0.45 -2.06
N ALA A 38 -6.92 -1.56 -1.87
CA ALA A 38 -7.35 -2.89 -2.30
C ALA A 38 -8.60 -3.35 -1.55
N GLY A 39 -8.67 -3.06 -0.25
CA GLY A 39 -9.86 -3.26 0.56
C GLY A 39 -11.04 -2.48 0.01
N VAL A 40 -10.88 -1.19 -0.29
CA VAL A 40 -11.96 -0.34 -0.84
C VAL A 40 -12.51 -0.91 -2.14
N VAL A 41 -11.63 -1.36 -3.04
CA VAL A 41 -12.02 -1.97 -4.33
C VAL A 41 -12.86 -3.23 -4.13
N ILE A 42 -12.47 -4.10 -3.19
CA ILE A 42 -13.22 -5.33 -2.90
C ILE A 42 -14.53 -5.02 -2.16
N GLY A 43 -14.49 -4.16 -1.15
CA GLY A 43 -15.68 -3.76 -0.39
C GLY A 43 -16.73 -3.06 -1.27
N ALA A 44 -16.29 -2.33 -2.30
CA ALA A 44 -17.17 -1.71 -3.29
C ALA A 44 -17.68 -2.69 -4.37
N GLY A 45 -17.33 -3.98 -4.30
CA GLY A 45 -17.83 -5.01 -5.21
C GLY A 45 -17.21 -5.04 -6.61
N LEU A 46 -16.05 -4.40 -6.81
CA LEU A 46 -15.40 -4.31 -8.14
C LEU A 46 -14.65 -5.60 -8.54
N GLY A 47 -14.38 -6.49 -7.59
CA GLY A 47 -13.80 -7.81 -7.82
C GLY A 47 -12.28 -7.85 -7.96
N ASP A 48 -11.76 -9.07 -8.18
CA ASP A 48 -10.33 -9.38 -8.09
C ASP A 48 -9.50 -8.76 -9.21
N SER A 49 -10.05 -8.60 -10.42
CA SER A 49 -9.36 -7.97 -11.55
C SER A 49 -9.06 -6.50 -11.26
N ALA A 50 -10.02 -5.77 -10.68
CA ALA A 50 -9.82 -4.39 -10.25
C ALA A 50 -8.79 -4.31 -9.11
N ARG A 51 -8.82 -5.26 -8.17
CA ARG A 51 -7.81 -5.34 -7.10
C ARG A 51 -6.41 -5.56 -7.67
N ALA A 52 -6.24 -6.49 -8.60
CA ALA A 52 -4.95 -6.75 -9.23
C ALA A 52 -4.42 -5.53 -9.98
N ALA A 53 -5.25 -4.87 -10.80
CA ALA A 53 -4.87 -3.64 -11.51
C ALA A 53 -4.48 -2.52 -10.54
N LEU A 54 -5.22 -2.36 -9.43
CA LEU A 54 -4.88 -1.41 -8.39
C LEU A 54 -3.55 -1.73 -7.70
N MET A 55 -3.30 -3.00 -7.37
CA MET A 55 -2.04 -3.42 -6.74
C MET A 55 -0.84 -3.14 -7.64
N THR A 56 -0.95 -3.41 -8.94
CA THR A 56 0.10 -3.09 -9.93
C THR A 56 0.39 -1.59 -9.96
N ARG A 57 -0.65 -0.75 -9.99
CA ARG A 57 -0.51 0.71 -9.94
C ARG A 57 0.09 1.19 -8.62
N GLY A 58 -0.38 0.64 -7.50
CA GLY A 58 0.13 0.93 -6.17
C GLY A 58 1.61 0.57 -6.04
N PHE A 59 2.03 -0.56 -6.59
CA PHE A 59 3.42 -0.96 -6.62
C PHE A 59 4.29 -0.01 -7.45
N ALA A 60 3.78 0.51 -8.58
CA ALA A 60 4.48 1.53 -9.34
C ALA A 60 4.63 2.85 -8.56
N GLU A 61 3.63 3.24 -7.77
CA GLU A 61 3.72 4.40 -6.85
C GLU A 61 4.74 4.17 -5.73
N MET A 62 4.75 2.97 -5.13
CA MET A 62 5.73 2.58 -4.14
C MET A 62 7.15 2.74 -4.68
N ASN A 63 7.42 2.21 -5.88
CA ASN A 63 8.72 2.33 -6.54
C ASN A 63 9.09 3.80 -6.82
N ARG A 64 8.16 4.60 -7.36
CA ARG A 64 8.40 6.01 -7.66
C ARG A 64 8.80 6.81 -6.42
N LEU A 65 8.11 6.60 -5.31
CA LEU A 65 8.44 7.25 -4.05
C LEU A 65 9.77 6.73 -3.49
N ALA A 66 9.99 5.43 -3.52
CA ALA A 66 11.21 4.83 -2.99
C ALA A 66 12.47 5.29 -3.73
N ILE A 67 12.44 5.33 -5.05
CA ILE A 67 13.52 5.87 -5.89
C ILE A 67 13.76 7.34 -5.55
N ALA A 68 12.70 8.14 -5.43
CA ALA A 68 12.81 9.55 -5.07
C ALA A 68 13.41 9.79 -3.66
N LEU A 69 13.43 8.76 -2.81
CA LEU A 69 14.01 8.78 -1.47
C LEU A 69 15.36 8.03 -1.37
N GLY A 70 15.90 7.56 -2.51
CA GLY A 70 17.22 6.92 -2.57
C GLY A 70 17.24 5.42 -2.28
N ALA A 71 16.07 4.76 -2.27
CA ALA A 71 16.00 3.30 -2.16
C ALA A 71 16.35 2.59 -3.47
N GLN A 72 16.69 1.30 -3.37
CA GLN A 72 16.93 0.43 -4.52
C GLN A 72 15.61 -0.25 -4.96
N PRO A 73 15.22 -0.14 -6.24
CA PRO A 73 14.00 -0.79 -6.76
C PRO A 73 13.95 -2.30 -6.51
N ASP A 74 15.11 -2.97 -6.59
CA ASP A 74 15.21 -4.43 -6.41
C ASP A 74 14.77 -4.87 -5.00
N THR A 75 14.97 -4.04 -3.98
CA THR A 75 14.49 -4.31 -2.62
C THR A 75 12.97 -4.35 -2.55
N LEU A 76 12.30 -3.51 -3.35
CA LEU A 76 10.85 -3.46 -3.44
C LEU A 76 10.29 -4.62 -4.26
N ALA A 77 11.02 -5.11 -5.26
CA ALA A 77 10.64 -6.33 -5.98
C ALA A 77 10.76 -7.59 -5.11
N GLY A 78 11.54 -7.54 -4.02
CA GLY A 78 11.73 -8.63 -3.08
C GLY A 78 10.61 -8.81 -2.04
N LEU A 79 10.93 -9.61 -1.00
CA LEU A 79 9.98 -9.97 0.07
C LEU A 79 9.45 -8.76 0.86
N SER A 80 10.28 -7.75 1.09
CA SER A 80 9.92 -6.54 1.85
C SER A 80 8.99 -5.58 1.12
N GLY A 81 8.82 -5.73 -0.20
CA GLY A 81 7.92 -4.91 -1.00
C GLY A 81 6.80 -5.75 -1.61
N LEU A 82 7.04 -6.37 -2.77
CA LEU A 82 6.04 -7.07 -3.55
C LEU A 82 5.44 -8.26 -2.80
N GLY A 83 6.27 -9.08 -2.15
CA GLY A 83 5.80 -10.26 -1.42
C GLY A 83 4.82 -9.88 -0.31
N ASP A 84 5.22 -8.92 0.52
CA ASP A 84 4.40 -8.45 1.64
C ASP A 84 3.19 -7.61 1.18
N LEU A 85 3.32 -6.87 0.08
CA LEU A 85 2.20 -6.18 -0.58
C LEU A 85 1.12 -7.18 -0.98
N VAL A 86 1.48 -8.25 -1.70
CA VAL A 86 0.52 -9.27 -2.14
C VAL A 86 -0.19 -9.89 -0.95
N LEU A 87 0.55 -10.32 0.07
CA LEU A 87 -0.03 -10.89 1.29
C LEU A 87 -1.00 -9.93 1.97
N THR A 88 -0.60 -8.67 2.10
CA THR A 88 -1.36 -7.65 2.86
C THR A 88 -2.61 -7.20 2.10
N CYS A 89 -2.56 -7.14 0.77
CA CYS A 89 -3.68 -6.76 -0.10
C CYS A 89 -4.70 -7.89 -0.35
N THR A 90 -4.38 -9.14 -0.01
CA THR A 90 -5.24 -10.30 -0.31
C THR A 90 -5.70 -11.05 0.94
N SER A 91 -5.48 -10.49 2.13
CA SER A 91 -5.76 -11.16 3.40
C SER A 91 -6.66 -10.34 4.32
N MET A 92 -7.75 -10.96 4.80
CA MET A 92 -8.58 -10.40 5.87
C MET A 92 -7.87 -10.33 7.23
N GLN A 93 -6.70 -10.98 7.38
CA GLN A 93 -5.88 -10.80 8.58
C GLN A 93 -5.24 -9.40 8.62
N SER A 94 -5.07 -8.75 7.46
CA SER A 94 -4.60 -7.37 7.38
C SER A 94 -5.65 -6.40 7.91
N ARG A 95 -5.30 -5.67 8.98
CA ARG A 95 -6.14 -4.57 9.51
C ARG A 95 -6.38 -3.48 8.47
N ASN A 96 -5.36 -3.17 7.68
CA ASN A 96 -5.42 -2.16 6.62
C ASN A 96 -6.38 -2.58 5.50
N PHE A 97 -6.33 -3.86 5.09
CA PHE A 97 -7.28 -4.39 4.12
C PHE A 97 -8.71 -4.38 4.64
N ARG A 98 -8.94 -4.87 5.87
CA ARG A 98 -10.28 -4.86 6.49
C ARG A 98 -10.84 -3.44 6.65
N PHE A 99 -10.00 -2.48 7.02
CA PHE A 99 -10.41 -1.09 7.09
C PHE A 99 -10.85 -0.56 5.73
N GLY A 100 -10.04 -0.80 4.69
CA GLY A 100 -10.41 -0.46 3.32
C GLY A 100 -11.71 -1.14 2.88
N HIS A 101 -11.88 -2.42 3.20
CA HIS A 101 -13.09 -3.18 2.89
C HIS A 101 -14.33 -2.56 3.53
N ALA A 102 -14.29 -2.27 4.83
CA ALA A 102 -15.39 -1.62 5.53
C ALA A 102 -15.73 -0.25 4.92
N LEU A 103 -14.70 0.55 4.56
CA LEU A 103 -14.92 1.80 3.85
C LEU A 103 -15.63 1.60 2.50
N GLY A 104 -15.16 0.63 1.69
CA GLY A 104 -15.76 0.33 0.38
C GLY A 104 -17.20 -0.18 0.46
N ALA A 105 -17.51 -0.96 1.51
CA ALA A 105 -18.84 -1.52 1.77
C ALA A 105 -19.79 -0.52 2.46
N GLY A 106 -19.30 0.65 2.91
CA GLY A 106 -20.09 1.60 3.69
C GLY A 106 -20.39 1.14 5.12
N GLU A 107 -19.56 0.25 5.65
CA GLU A 107 -19.70 -0.35 6.97
C GLU A 107 -18.92 0.43 8.05
N ALA A 108 -19.34 0.28 9.30
CA ALA A 108 -18.57 0.79 10.43
C ALA A 108 -17.30 -0.05 10.64
N PHE A 109 -16.21 0.61 11.05
CA PHE A 109 -14.97 -0.05 11.43
C PHE A 109 -14.62 0.26 12.89
N ASP A 110 -14.06 -0.72 13.60
CA ASP A 110 -13.66 -0.57 15.00
C ASP A 110 -12.56 0.49 15.15
N THR A 111 -12.89 1.57 15.88
CA THR A 111 -11.97 2.69 16.13
C THR A 111 -10.83 2.35 17.08
N ALA A 112 -10.93 1.28 17.89
CA ALA A 112 -9.84 0.82 18.74
C ALA A 112 -8.75 0.07 17.94
N THR A 113 -9.08 -0.43 16.75
CA THR A 113 -8.15 -1.12 15.88
C THR A 113 -7.22 -0.12 15.18
N THR A 114 -5.92 -0.21 15.44
CA THR A 114 -4.92 0.63 14.77
C THR A 114 -4.81 0.29 13.28
N VAL A 115 -4.89 1.32 12.44
CA VAL A 115 -4.74 1.25 10.97
C VAL A 115 -3.58 2.15 10.56
N GLU A 116 -2.38 1.57 10.48
CA GLU A 116 -1.15 2.33 10.21
C GLU A 116 -1.20 3.01 8.83
N GLY A 117 -1.79 2.33 7.84
CA GLY A 117 -1.93 2.84 6.48
C GLY A 117 -2.73 4.13 6.37
N ALA A 118 -3.63 4.40 7.32
CA ALA A 118 -4.42 5.63 7.34
C ALA A 118 -3.58 6.87 7.72
N ALA A 119 -2.64 6.72 8.66
CA ALA A 119 -1.68 7.78 8.98
C ALA A 119 -0.61 7.89 7.89
N THR A 120 -0.12 6.74 7.40
CA THR A 120 0.90 6.68 6.34
C THR A 120 0.40 7.33 5.05
N SER A 121 -0.86 7.14 4.65
CA SER A 121 -1.41 7.73 3.43
C SER A 121 -1.36 9.26 3.46
N LYS A 122 -1.69 9.88 4.61
CA LYS A 122 -1.61 11.34 4.80
C LYS A 122 -0.18 11.85 4.69
N ALA A 123 0.76 11.17 5.36
CA ALA A 123 2.17 11.53 5.31
C ALA A 123 2.75 11.41 3.90
N VAL A 124 2.41 10.33 3.18
CA VAL A 124 2.81 10.09 1.80
C VAL A 124 2.21 11.12 0.86
N ALA A 125 0.92 11.42 0.96
CA ALA A 125 0.27 12.42 0.12
C ALA A 125 0.88 13.82 0.32
N ALA A 126 1.15 14.22 1.56
CA ALA A 126 1.83 15.48 1.87
C ALA A 126 3.27 15.51 1.31
N MET A 127 4.00 14.39 1.41
CA MET A 127 5.34 14.28 0.83
C MET A 127 5.32 14.35 -0.69
N ALA A 128 4.35 13.68 -1.33
CA ALA A 128 4.16 13.67 -2.78
C ALA A 128 3.95 15.09 -3.30
N ALA A 129 3.07 15.86 -2.66
CA ALA A 129 2.82 17.26 -2.99
C ALA A 129 4.09 18.12 -2.87
N ARG A 130 4.84 18.00 -1.77
CA ARG A 130 6.10 18.76 -1.59
C ARG A 130 7.19 18.42 -2.60
N ARG A 131 7.20 17.19 -3.12
CA ARG A 131 8.23 16.68 -4.05
C ARG A 131 7.79 16.66 -5.51
N GLY A 132 6.56 17.08 -5.82
CA GLY A 132 6.01 17.00 -7.17
C GLY A 132 5.85 15.57 -7.70
N LEU A 133 5.62 14.59 -6.82
CA LEU A 133 5.43 13.18 -7.21
C LEU A 133 3.96 12.88 -7.47
N ASP A 134 3.69 12.26 -8.63
CA ASP A 134 2.37 11.74 -8.98
C ASP A 134 2.12 10.42 -8.25
N LEU A 135 1.36 10.42 -7.15
CA LEU A 135 1.00 9.23 -6.35
C LEU A 135 -0.54 9.15 -6.14
N PRO A 136 -1.32 8.91 -7.21
CA PRO A 136 -2.77 9.06 -7.18
C PRO A 136 -3.48 8.05 -6.25
N VAL A 137 -3.02 6.81 -6.13
CA VAL A 137 -3.60 5.83 -5.20
C VAL A 137 -3.39 6.29 -3.75
N ALA A 138 -2.16 6.71 -3.40
CA ALA A 138 -1.89 7.22 -2.05
C ALA A 138 -2.70 8.49 -1.73
N GLN A 139 -2.83 9.41 -2.68
CA GLN A 139 -3.63 10.63 -2.54
C GLN A 139 -5.12 10.34 -2.36
N MET A 140 -5.66 9.41 -3.15
CA MET A 140 -7.06 8.95 -3.03
C MET A 140 -7.32 8.34 -1.66
N VAL A 141 -6.44 7.45 -1.16
CA VAL A 141 -6.60 6.86 0.17
C VAL A 141 -6.55 7.93 1.25
N ALA A 142 -5.64 8.90 1.16
CA ALA A 142 -5.57 10.01 2.12
C ALA A 142 -6.87 10.85 2.11
N ALA A 143 -7.40 11.15 0.92
CA ALA A 143 -8.64 11.90 0.78
C ALA A 143 -9.86 11.15 1.32
N LEU A 144 -9.96 9.84 1.10
CA LEU A 144 -10.99 8.99 1.67
C LEU A 144 -10.93 8.94 3.21
N VAL A 145 -9.73 8.73 3.76
CA VAL A 145 -9.51 8.69 5.21
C VAL A 145 -9.89 10.02 5.87
N ASP A 146 -9.62 11.14 5.22
CA ASP A 146 -10.01 12.48 5.68
C ASP A 146 -11.48 12.83 5.38
N ARG A 147 -12.24 11.93 4.74
CA ARG A 147 -13.62 12.16 4.28
C ARG A 147 -13.76 13.38 3.36
N ARG A 148 -12.71 13.69 2.60
CA ARG A 148 -12.70 14.77 1.59
C ARG A 148 -13.33 14.35 0.27
N ILE A 149 -13.40 13.05 0.01
CA ILE A 149 -14.09 12.45 -1.13
C ILE A 149 -14.96 11.28 -0.66
N THR A 150 -15.99 10.97 -1.43
CA THR A 150 -16.87 9.82 -1.27
C THR A 150 -16.25 8.56 -1.88
N ILE A 151 -16.80 7.40 -1.52
CA ILE A 151 -16.40 6.11 -2.12
C ILE A 151 -16.71 6.10 -3.62
N ALA A 152 -17.84 6.67 -4.05
CA ALA A 152 -18.20 6.76 -5.46
C ALA A 152 -17.17 7.57 -6.26
N GLU A 153 -16.74 8.72 -5.73
CA GLU A 153 -15.70 9.55 -6.36
C GLU A 153 -14.35 8.82 -6.40
N ALA A 154 -13.99 8.09 -5.34
CA ALA A 154 -12.76 7.30 -5.31
C ALA A 154 -12.78 6.16 -6.35
N VAL A 155 -13.87 5.41 -6.44
CA VAL A 155 -14.05 4.37 -7.46
C VAL A 155 -13.97 4.96 -8.86
N GLN A 156 -14.65 6.08 -9.10
CA GLN A 156 -14.58 6.77 -10.38
C GLN A 156 -13.15 7.19 -10.71
N ALA A 157 -12.40 7.76 -9.76
CA ALA A 157 -10.99 8.14 -9.96
C ALA A 157 -10.08 6.94 -10.26
N LEU A 158 -10.38 5.76 -9.69
CA LEU A 158 -9.66 4.52 -10.01
C LEU A 158 -9.95 4.05 -11.45
N LEU A 159 -11.18 4.16 -11.92
CA LEU A 159 -11.63 3.65 -13.22
C LEU A 159 -11.37 4.62 -14.38
N SER A 160 -11.37 5.92 -14.14
CA SER A 160 -11.36 6.97 -15.19
C SER A 160 -9.97 7.38 -15.70
N ARG A 161 -8.92 6.59 -15.44
CA ARG A 161 -7.55 7.03 -15.77
C ARG A 161 -7.35 7.13 -17.30
N PRO A 162 -6.71 8.20 -17.82
CA PRO A 162 -6.39 8.31 -19.23
C PRO A 162 -5.55 7.11 -19.70
N LEU A 163 -5.88 6.60 -20.88
CA LEU A 163 -5.12 5.54 -21.54
C LEU A 163 -3.67 6.03 -21.76
N LYS A 164 -2.69 5.28 -21.25
CA LYS A 164 -1.25 5.50 -21.47
C LYS A 164 -0.62 4.22 -22.00
N GLN A 165 0.46 4.36 -22.76
CA GLN A 165 1.26 3.23 -23.23
C GLN A 165 2.00 2.58 -22.04
N GLU A 166 2.01 1.25 -21.98
CA GLU A 166 2.74 0.46 -20.97
C GLU A 166 4.24 0.40 -21.26
#